data_AF-A0A2E9D4U0-F1
#
_entry.id   AF-A0A2E9D4U0-F1
#
_cell.length_a   1.000
_cell.length_b   1.000
_cell.length_c   1.000
_cell.angle_alpha   90.00
_cell.angle_beta   90.00
_cell.angle_gamma   90.00
#
_symmetry.space_group_name_H-M   'P 1'
#
loop_
_entity.id
_entity.type
_entity.pdbx_description
1 polymer ?
#
loop_
_entity_poly.entity_id
_entity_poly.type
_entity_poly.pdbx_seq_one_letter_code
_entity_poly.pdbx_strand_id
1 'polypeptide(L)'
;MIINPAWEGTVQFYELVFGTWLAYIFLVLFWEKALRQPLEEWRYVLANFIGAGAFWVNHYFQQAEFWSPLLRIYTLYFLLVWYALCVRGHGRSVGWQIGAMVGAIVYTVTFISFENIARYGVDTLGYSEFWFMLVSYMGFIAIIFWRGKRAAG
;
A
#
# COMPACT_ATOMS: atom_id res chain seq x y z
N MET A 1 -12.63 4.95 -24.88
CA MET A 1 -12.54 3.49 -24.73
C MET A 1 -13.18 3.14 -23.40
N ILE A 2 -14.23 2.31 -23.40
CA ILE A 2 -14.94 1.89 -22.18
C ILE A 2 -14.30 0.58 -21.72
N ILE A 3 -13.88 0.49 -20.45
CA ILE A 3 -13.38 -0.76 -19.85
C ILE A 3 -14.55 -1.75 -19.79
N ASN A 4 -14.31 -3.01 -20.15
CA ASN A 4 -15.35 -4.04 -20.11
C ASN A 4 -15.81 -4.28 -18.66
N PRO A 5 -17.08 -4.03 -18.31
CA PRO A 5 -17.59 -4.24 -16.94
C PRO A 5 -17.44 -5.69 -16.47
N ALA A 6 -17.41 -6.66 -17.38
CA ALA A 6 -17.20 -8.06 -17.03
C ALA A 6 -15.79 -8.37 -16.50
N TRP A 7 -14.84 -7.43 -16.62
CA TRP A 7 -13.49 -7.57 -16.08
C TRP A 7 -13.34 -7.04 -14.65
N GLU A 8 -14.34 -6.32 -14.14
CA GLU A 8 -14.28 -5.65 -12.85
C GLU A 8 -14.09 -6.63 -11.70
N GLY A 9 -13.27 -6.24 -10.73
CA GLY A 9 -12.99 -7.02 -9.54
C GLY A 9 -13.93 -6.75 -8.39
N THR A 10 -13.68 -7.45 -7.29
CA THR A 10 -14.47 -7.31 -6.06
C THR A 10 -13.94 -6.22 -5.14
N VAL A 11 -12.74 -5.70 -5.39
CA VAL A 11 -12.09 -4.69 -4.54
C VAL A 11 -12.68 -3.32 -4.84
N GLN A 12 -13.15 -2.61 -3.81
CA GLN A 12 -13.81 -1.31 -3.94
C GLN A 12 -12.94 -0.14 -3.44
N PHE A 13 -13.25 1.07 -3.89
CA PHE A 13 -12.46 2.27 -3.57
C PHE A 13 -12.36 2.57 -2.06
N TYR A 14 -13.41 2.30 -1.28
CA TYR A 14 -13.36 2.51 0.17
C TYR A 14 -12.32 1.61 0.85
N GLU A 15 -12.07 0.42 0.30
CA GLU A 15 -11.06 -0.51 0.78
C GLU A 15 -9.66 0.05 0.52
N LEU A 16 -9.42 0.55 -0.69
CA LEU A 16 -8.16 1.22 -1.06
C LEU A 16 -7.88 2.39 -0.11
N VAL A 17 -8.84 3.29 0.04
CA VAL A 17 -8.69 4.51 0.83
C VAL A 17 -8.41 4.16 2.30
N PHE A 18 -9.11 3.16 2.84
CA PHE A 18 -8.90 2.66 4.19
C PHE A 18 -7.54 1.96 4.37
N GLY A 19 -7.15 1.12 3.42
CA GLY A 19 -5.86 0.43 3.44
C GLY A 19 -4.68 1.39 3.33
N THR A 20 -4.79 2.43 2.50
CA THR A 20 -3.67 3.31 2.12
C THR A 20 -3.06 4.05 3.30
N TRP A 21 -3.87 4.63 4.19
CA TRP A 21 -3.34 5.42 5.33
C TRP A 21 -2.73 4.51 6.41
N LEU A 22 -3.34 3.35 6.67
CA LEU A 22 -2.80 2.36 7.59
C LEU A 22 -1.50 1.73 7.05
N ALA A 23 -1.46 1.42 5.75
CA ALA A 23 -0.27 0.91 5.09
C ALA A 23 0.89 1.90 5.16
N TYR A 24 0.62 3.19 5.02
CA TYR A 24 1.63 4.24 5.21
C TYR A 24 2.19 4.22 6.65
N ILE A 25 1.34 4.13 7.68
CA ILE A 25 1.79 4.04 9.08
C ILE A 25 2.68 2.80 9.26
N PHE A 26 2.24 1.65 8.76
CA PHE A 26 3.03 0.43 8.79
C PHE A 26 4.40 0.63 8.12
N LEU A 27 4.43 1.23 6.93
CA LEU A 27 5.66 1.49 6.18
C LEU A 27 6.65 2.33 7.02
N VAL A 28 6.17 3.40 7.64
CA VAL A 28 6.99 4.23 8.52
C VAL A 28 7.52 3.43 9.71
N LEU A 29 6.66 2.67 10.41
CA LEU A 29 7.08 1.85 11.55
C LEU A 29 8.08 0.76 11.14
N PHE A 30 7.87 0.12 10.00
CA PHE A 30 8.77 -0.90 9.47
C PHE A 30 10.18 -0.34 9.25
N TRP A 31 10.29 0.80 8.57
CA TRP A 31 11.59 1.39 8.25
C TRP A 31 12.25 2.05 9.47
N GLU A 32 11.51 2.85 10.23
CA GLU A 32 12.07 3.61 11.35
C GLU A 32 12.32 2.76 12.59
N LYS A 33 11.45 1.79 12.88
CA LYS A 33 11.52 0.99 14.12
C LYS A 33 12.12 -0.38 13.90
N ALA A 34 11.65 -1.13 12.90
CA ALA A 34 12.13 -2.50 12.68
C ALA A 34 13.51 -2.50 12.00
N LEU A 35 13.66 -1.80 10.88
CA LEU A 35 14.94 -1.71 10.15
C LEU A 35 15.90 -0.67 10.71
N ARG A 36 15.41 0.26 11.56
CA ARG A 36 16.18 1.38 12.12
C ARG A 36 16.93 2.17 11.04
N GLN A 37 16.28 2.35 9.89
CA GLN A 37 16.79 3.05 8.73
C GLN A 37 15.68 3.96 8.20
N PRO A 38 15.49 5.16 8.78
CA PRO A 38 14.48 6.08 8.27
C PRO A 38 14.76 6.43 6.81
N LEU A 39 13.69 6.56 6.03
CA LEU A 39 13.73 7.06 4.66
C LEU A 39 13.37 8.55 4.64
N GLU A 40 13.76 9.22 3.56
CA GLU A 40 13.21 10.54 3.23
C GLU A 40 11.69 10.43 3.00
N GLU A 41 10.95 11.44 3.44
CA GLU A 41 9.48 11.40 3.47
C GLU A 41 8.85 11.10 2.11
N TRP A 42 9.37 11.70 1.03
CA TRP A 42 8.88 11.45 -0.32
C TRP A 42 9.02 9.99 -0.76
N ARG A 43 9.98 9.23 -0.22
CA ARG A 43 10.15 7.80 -0.52
C ARG A 43 9.04 6.98 0.12
N TYR A 44 8.61 7.33 1.34
CA TYR A 44 7.45 6.70 1.96
C TYR A 44 6.19 6.94 1.15
N VAL A 45 5.94 8.20 0.77
CA VAL A 45 4.78 8.58 -0.03
C VAL A 45 4.79 7.85 -1.38
N LEU A 46 5.94 7.84 -2.08
CA LEU A 46 6.03 7.22 -3.40
C LEU A 46 5.91 5.69 -3.32
N ALA A 47 6.54 5.03 -2.35
CA ALA A 47 6.40 3.59 -2.16
C ALA A 47 4.95 3.21 -1.84
N ASN A 48 4.27 4.00 -0.99
CA ASN A 48 2.88 3.78 -0.64
C ASN A 48 1.94 3.98 -1.85
N PHE A 49 2.16 5.06 -2.60
CA PHE A 49 1.42 5.36 -3.83
C PHE A 49 1.59 4.28 -4.89
N ILE A 50 2.83 3.86 -5.17
CA ILE A 50 3.08 2.79 -6.14
C ILE A 50 2.42 1.51 -5.63
N GLY A 51 2.60 1.12 -4.37
CA GLY A 51 1.96 -0.08 -3.80
C GLY A 51 0.43 -0.10 -3.94
N ALA A 52 -0.22 1.04 -3.70
CA ALA A 52 -1.65 1.23 -3.90
C ALA A 52 -2.09 1.03 -5.37
N GLY A 53 -1.20 1.19 -6.35
CA GLY A 53 -1.49 0.96 -7.77
C GLY A 53 -1.93 -0.47 -8.12
N ALA A 54 -1.64 -1.45 -7.26
CA ALA A 54 -2.12 -2.84 -7.41
C ALA A 54 -3.65 -2.89 -7.41
N PHE A 55 -4.28 -1.95 -6.69
CA PHE A 55 -5.72 -1.78 -6.67
C PHE A 55 -6.28 -1.59 -8.08
N TRP A 56 -5.67 -0.78 -8.95
CA TRP A 56 -6.21 -0.57 -10.30
C TRP A 56 -6.24 -1.85 -11.12
N VAL A 57 -5.22 -2.70 -10.96
CA VAL A 57 -5.18 -4.01 -11.63
C VAL A 57 -6.33 -4.90 -11.17
N ASN A 58 -6.59 -4.93 -9.86
CA ASN A 58 -7.65 -5.76 -9.30
C ASN A 58 -9.04 -5.16 -9.51
N HIS A 59 -9.21 -3.86 -9.33
CA HIS A 59 -10.50 -3.20 -9.48
C HIS A 59 -10.99 -3.28 -10.94
N TYR A 60 -10.15 -3.01 -11.94
CA TYR A 60 -10.60 -2.94 -13.34
C TYR A 60 -10.42 -4.22 -14.14
N PHE A 61 -9.49 -5.10 -13.76
CA PHE A 61 -9.07 -6.21 -14.62
C PHE A 61 -9.05 -7.57 -13.93
N GLN A 62 -9.57 -7.73 -12.70
CA GLN A 62 -9.46 -9.01 -11.97
C GLN A 62 -10.06 -10.21 -12.70
N GLN A 63 -11.12 -10.02 -13.47
CA GLN A 63 -11.78 -11.09 -14.23
C GLN A 63 -11.31 -11.14 -15.71
N ALA A 64 -10.31 -10.34 -16.10
CA ALA A 64 -9.77 -10.35 -17.44
C ALA A 64 -8.83 -11.55 -17.67
N GLU A 65 -8.80 -12.09 -18.89
CA GLU A 65 -7.92 -13.22 -19.26
C GLU A 65 -6.42 -12.90 -19.06
N PHE A 66 -6.05 -11.62 -19.19
CA PHE A 66 -4.68 -11.15 -19.01
C PHE A 66 -4.36 -10.66 -17.58
N TRP A 67 -5.29 -10.83 -16.62
CA TRP A 67 -5.11 -10.36 -15.24
C TRP A 67 -3.85 -10.93 -14.59
N SER A 68 -3.65 -12.26 -14.64
CA SER A 68 -2.51 -12.89 -13.97
C SER A 68 -1.16 -12.43 -14.54
N PRO A 69 -0.96 -12.39 -15.88
CA PRO A 69 0.22 -11.75 -16.46
C PRO A 69 0.42 -10.30 -16.01
N LEU A 70 -0.64 -9.49 -16.02
CA LEU A 70 -0.59 -8.07 -15.63
C LEU A 70 -0.16 -7.90 -14.17
N LEU A 71 -0.74 -8.69 -13.26
CA LEU A 71 -0.40 -8.66 -11.84
C LEU A 71 1.04 -9.10 -11.56
N ARG A 72 1.55 -10.09 -12.30
CA ARG A 72 2.96 -10.52 -12.20
C ARG A 72 3.92 -9.44 -12.68
N ILE A 73 3.64 -8.80 -13.82
CA ILE A 73 4.43 -7.68 -14.32
C ILE A 73 4.43 -6.54 -13.31
N TYR A 74 3.27 -6.18 -12.78
CA TYR A 74 3.14 -5.17 -11.75
C TYR A 74 3.94 -5.52 -10.49
N THR A 75 3.90 -6.79 -10.05
CA THR A 75 4.66 -7.24 -8.88
C THR A 75 6.17 -7.11 -9.09
N LEU A 76 6.68 -7.52 -10.25
CA LEU A 76 8.10 -7.35 -10.61
C LEU A 76 8.49 -5.87 -10.63
N TYR A 77 7.65 -5.02 -11.25
CA TYR A 77 7.85 -3.58 -11.26
C TYR A 77 7.90 -3.01 -9.83
N PHE A 78 6.95 -3.39 -8.97
CA PHE A 78 6.91 -2.94 -7.57
C PHE A 78 8.17 -3.35 -6.80
N LEU A 79 8.66 -4.58 -6.97
CA LEU A 79 9.89 -5.04 -6.31
C LEU A 79 11.12 -4.27 -6.78
N LEU A 80 11.23 -3.97 -8.08
CA LEU A 80 12.32 -3.17 -8.63
C LEU A 80 12.28 -1.73 -8.08
N VAL A 81 11.10 -1.13 -8.03
CA VAL A 81 10.89 0.21 -7.47
C VAL A 81 11.20 0.22 -5.97
N TRP A 82 10.73 -0.77 -5.20
CA TRP A 82 11.03 -0.92 -3.78
C TRP A 82 12.54 -1.01 -3.53
N TYR A 83 13.25 -1.84 -4.30
CA TYR A 83 14.70 -1.92 -4.20
C TYR A 83 15.35 -0.57 -4.50
N ALA A 84 14.93 0.09 -5.59
CA ALA A 84 15.52 1.33 -6.05
C ALA A 84 15.24 2.53 -5.13
N LEU A 85 14.08 2.59 -4.50
CA LEU A 85 13.67 3.70 -3.64
C LEU A 85 14.08 3.47 -2.19
N CYS A 86 13.88 2.26 -1.68
CA CYS A 86 13.90 2.02 -0.24
C CYS A 86 15.16 1.27 0.22
N VAL A 87 15.78 0.43 -0.63
CA VAL A 87 16.86 -0.48 -0.20
C VAL A 87 18.24 -0.06 -0.66
N ARG A 88 18.41 0.31 -1.94
CA ARG A 88 19.72 0.62 -2.51
C ARG A 88 20.29 1.91 -1.92
N GLY A 89 21.62 2.00 -1.89
CA GLY A 89 22.34 3.23 -1.53
C GLY A 89 22.54 3.46 -0.02
N HIS A 90 22.04 2.57 0.85
CA HIS A 90 22.24 2.70 2.30
C HIS A 90 23.57 2.13 2.84
N GLY A 91 24.44 1.58 1.98
CA GLY A 91 25.74 1.01 2.40
C GLY A 91 25.62 -0.22 3.33
N ARG A 92 24.44 -0.83 3.41
CA ARG A 92 24.14 -1.99 4.26
C ARG A 92 24.55 -3.30 3.61
N SER A 93 24.80 -4.32 4.44
CA SER A 93 25.18 -5.67 4.00
C SER A 93 24.12 -6.30 3.09
N VAL A 94 24.54 -7.25 2.25
CA VAL A 94 23.64 -7.99 1.35
C VAL A 94 22.53 -8.69 2.13
N GLY A 95 22.85 -9.29 3.28
CA GLY A 95 21.85 -9.92 4.14
C GLY A 95 20.78 -8.95 4.65
N TRP A 96 21.18 -7.71 5.00
CA TRP A 96 20.22 -6.67 5.37
C TRP A 96 19.36 -6.25 4.18
N GLN A 97 19.94 -6.14 2.98
CA GLN A 97 19.19 -5.79 1.77
C GLN A 97 18.14 -6.86 1.43
N ILE A 98 18.50 -8.14 1.54
CA ILE A 98 17.56 -9.26 1.38
C ILE A 98 16.44 -9.16 2.42
N GLY A 99 16.76 -8.91 3.69
CA GLY A 99 15.77 -8.69 4.74
C GLY A 99 14.84 -7.50 4.47
N ALA A 100 15.38 -6.38 3.99
CA ALA A 100 14.60 -5.20 3.62
C ALA A 100 13.73 -5.44 2.37
N MET A 101 14.14 -6.32 1.46
CA MET A 101 13.33 -6.76 0.32
C MET A 101 12.15 -7.65 0.74
N VAL A 102 12.33 -8.52 1.74
CA VAL A 102 11.20 -9.26 2.35
C VAL A 102 10.15 -8.28 2.89
N GLY A 103 10.57 -7.10 3.35
CA GLY A 103 9.69 -6.01 3.72
C GLY A 103 8.65 -5.63 2.68
N ALA A 104 8.96 -5.73 1.38
CA ALA A 104 7.99 -5.46 0.31
C ALA A 104 6.83 -6.46 0.33
N ILE A 105 7.12 -7.74 0.60
CA ILE A 105 6.11 -8.80 0.70
C ILE A 105 5.24 -8.57 1.94
N VAL A 106 5.88 -8.29 3.08
CA VAL A 106 5.16 -8.02 4.34
C VAL A 106 4.27 -6.80 4.17
N TYR A 107 4.77 -5.72 3.57
CA TYR A 107 4.01 -4.52 3.25
C TYR A 107 2.77 -4.85 2.39
N THR A 108 2.92 -5.62 1.31
CA THR A 108 1.79 -6.01 0.46
C THR A 108 0.74 -6.82 1.22
N VAL A 109 1.16 -7.81 2.02
CA VAL A 109 0.23 -8.61 2.85
C VAL A 109 -0.50 -7.73 3.85
N THR A 110 0.21 -6.80 4.50
CA THR A 110 -0.37 -5.86 5.46
C THR A 110 -1.38 -4.92 4.79
N PHE A 111 -1.07 -4.40 3.59
CA PHE A 111 -1.99 -3.56 2.83
C PHE A 111 -3.29 -4.30 2.52
N ILE A 112 -3.18 -5.49 1.92
CA ILE A 112 -4.33 -6.35 1.59
C ILE A 112 -5.13 -6.71 2.85
N SER A 113 -4.46 -6.92 3.98
CA SER A 113 -5.14 -7.18 5.25
C SER A 113 -5.99 -5.99 5.70
N PHE A 114 -5.50 -4.76 5.53
CA PHE A 114 -6.29 -3.56 5.84
C PHE A 114 -7.48 -3.38 4.90
N GLU A 115 -7.32 -3.64 3.60
CA GLU A 115 -8.43 -3.66 2.63
C GLU A 115 -9.49 -4.69 3.05
N ASN A 116 -9.06 -5.91 3.41
CA ASN A 116 -9.96 -6.96 3.86
C ASN A 116 -10.70 -6.63 5.16
N ILE A 117 -10.12 -5.83 6.07
CA ILE A 117 -10.83 -5.35 7.26
C ILE A 117 -12.01 -4.46 6.87
N ALA A 118 -11.80 -3.53 5.92
CA ALA A 118 -12.88 -2.68 5.43
C ALA A 118 -13.95 -3.51 4.73
N ARG A 119 -13.53 -4.42 3.84
CA ARG A 119 -14.44 -5.31 3.13
C ARG A 119 -15.27 -6.17 4.09
N TYR A 120 -14.63 -6.77 5.08
CA TYR A 120 -15.34 -7.56 6.09
C TYR A 120 -16.38 -6.73 6.85
N GLY A 121 -16.05 -5.49 7.21
CA GLY A 121 -17.01 -4.61 7.88
C GLY A 121 -18.22 -4.23 7.02
N VAL A 122 -18.04 -4.05 5.72
CA VAL A 122 -19.15 -3.77 4.80
C VAL A 122 -19.93 -5.05 4.48
N ASP A 123 -19.26 -6.07 3.97
CA ASP A 123 -19.90 -7.27 3.41
C ASP A 123 -20.48 -8.19 4.48
N THR A 124 -19.85 -8.26 5.66
CA THR A 124 -20.23 -9.20 6.72
C THR A 124 -20.95 -8.53 7.89
N LEU A 125 -20.50 -7.35 8.31
CA LEU A 125 -21.09 -6.64 9.44
C LEU A 125 -22.18 -5.64 9.03
N GLY A 126 -22.34 -5.35 7.74
CA GLY A 126 -23.37 -4.46 7.22
C GLY A 126 -23.10 -2.97 7.50
N TYR A 127 -21.86 -2.59 7.80
CA TYR A 127 -21.50 -1.19 7.95
C TYR A 127 -21.51 -0.47 6.60
N SER A 128 -21.94 0.79 6.59
CA SER A 128 -21.83 1.62 5.39
C SER A 128 -20.37 1.96 5.08
N GLU A 129 -20.00 1.91 3.80
CA GLU A 129 -18.71 2.40 3.28
C GLU A 129 -18.39 3.84 3.73
N PHE A 130 -19.42 4.65 3.99
CA PHE A 130 -19.30 6.01 4.50
C PHE A 130 -18.43 6.07 5.77
N TRP A 131 -18.58 5.12 6.69
CA TRP A 131 -17.83 5.12 7.94
C TRP A 131 -16.35 4.81 7.71
N PHE A 132 -16.03 3.90 6.80
CA PHE A 132 -14.65 3.62 6.42
C PHE A 132 -14.00 4.81 5.74
N MET A 133 -14.72 5.49 4.86
CA MET A 133 -14.25 6.73 4.22
C MET A 133 -14.01 7.84 5.25
N LEU A 134 -14.97 8.11 6.15
CA LEU A 134 -14.86 9.12 7.19
C LEU A 134 -13.64 8.87 8.10
N VAL A 135 -13.48 7.64 8.58
CA VAL A 135 -12.33 7.24 9.40
C VAL A 135 -11.02 7.42 8.64
N SER A 136 -10.99 7.09 7.36
CA SER A 136 -9.79 7.24 6.54
C SER A 136 -9.37 8.70 6.39
N TYR A 137 -10.32 9.62 6.13
CA TYR A 137 -10.00 11.05 6.06
C TYR A 137 -9.44 11.57 7.38
N MET A 138 -10.03 11.16 8.52
CA MET A 138 -9.48 11.48 9.84
C MET A 138 -8.08 10.87 10.05
N GLY A 139 -7.86 9.65 9.57
CA GLY A 139 -6.56 8.97 9.59
C GLY A 139 -5.48 9.71 8.79
N PHE A 140 -5.79 10.17 7.57
CA PHE A 140 -4.86 10.98 6.78
C PHE A 140 -4.52 12.31 7.47
N ILE A 141 -5.51 12.99 8.05
CA ILE A 141 -5.29 14.21 8.84
C ILE A 141 -4.34 13.92 10.02
N ALA A 142 -4.56 12.82 10.73
CA ALA A 142 -3.69 12.41 11.83
C ALA A 142 -2.24 12.12 11.36
N ILE A 143 -2.06 11.49 10.19
CA ILE A 143 -0.74 11.29 9.58
C ILE A 143 -0.06 12.63 9.31
N ILE A 144 -0.77 13.60 8.72
CA ILE A 144 -0.20 14.94 8.44
C ILE A 144 0.27 15.60 9.74
N PHE A 145 -0.53 15.56 10.81
CA PHE A 145 -0.09 16.12 12.09
C PHE A 145 1.09 15.36 12.71
N TRP A 146 1.12 14.04 12.57
CA TRP A 146 2.20 13.21 13.10
C TRP A 146 3.52 13.45 12.35
N ARG A 147 3.48 13.47 11.02
CA ARG A 147 4.67 13.61 10.16
C ARG A 147 5.09 15.07 9.99
N GLY A 148 4.14 16.00 9.89
CA GLY A 148 4.40 17.43 9.76
C GLY A 148 5.13 18.02 10.96
N LYS A 149 4.82 17.57 12.18
CA LYS A 149 5.56 17.99 13.39
C LYS A 149 7.05 17.60 13.38
N ARG A 150 7.41 16.54 12.65
CA ARG A 150 8.80 16.05 12.57
C ARG A 150 9.63 16.76 11.49
N ALA A 151 9.00 17.40 10.52
CA ALA A 151 9.70 18.17 9.49
C ALA A 151 10.04 19.61 9.93
N ALA A 152 9.42 20.09 11.01
CA ALA A 152 9.55 21.45 11.52
C ALA A 152 10.49 21.60 12.73
N GLY A 153 11.15 20.52 13.18
CA GLY A 153 12.12 20.52 14.27
C GLY A 153 13.38 19.78 13.87
#